data_AF-A0AA41ZCX7-F1
#
_entry.id   AF-A0AA41ZCX7-F1
#
_cell.length_a   1.000
_cell.length_b   1.000
_cell.length_c   1.000
_cell.angle_alpha   90.00
_cell.angle_beta   90.00
_cell.angle_gamma   90.00
#
_symmetry.space_group_name_H-M   'P 1'
#
loop_
_entity.id
_entity.type
_entity.pdbx_description
1 polymer ?
#
loop_
_entity_poly.entity_id
_entity_poly.type
_entity_poly.pdbx_seq_one_letter_code
_entity_poly.pdbx_strand_id
1 'polypeptide(L)' 'MLLTRGVPFLFTTGYDGSIFPPRFADIVRCEKPITVRRVTEVIDRLIHA' A
#
# COMPACT_ATOMS: atom_id res chain seq x y z
N MET A 1 6.13 3.39 -14.43
CA MET A 1 5.25 3.05 -13.29
C MET A 1 6.09 3.01 -12.01
N LEU A 2 5.54 3.31 -10.84
CA LEU A 2 6.30 3.23 -9.56
C LEU A 2 6.86 1.82 -9.33
N LEU A 3 6.02 0.81 -9.59
CA LEU A 3 6.37 -0.62 -9.56
C LEU A 3 7.60 -0.95 -10.43
N THR A 4 7.61 -0.50 -11.69
CA THR A 4 8.70 -0.78 -12.64
C THR A 4 9.98 0.01 -12.33
N ARG A 5 9.91 0.98 -11.42
CA ARG A 5 11.04 1.82 -11.00
C ARG A 5 11.57 1.41 -9.63
N GLY A 6 11.05 0.35 -9.02
CA GLY A 6 11.43 -0.07 -7.67
C GLY A 6 11.13 0.97 -6.58
N VAL A 7 10.22 1.92 -6.84
CA VAL A 7 9.85 2.93 -5.85
C VAL A 7 8.90 2.26 -4.84
N PRO A 8 9.14 2.34 -3.52
CA PRO A 8 8.21 1.84 -2.52
C PRO A 8 6.90 2.64 -2.54
N PHE A 9 5.76 1.96 -2.50
CA PHE A 9 4.45 2.58 -2.38
C PHE A 9 3.45 1.64 -1.69
N LEU A 10 2.38 2.22 -1.15
CA LEU A 10 1.23 1.50 -0.63
C LEU A 10 -0.04 2.04 -1.28
N PHE A 11 -1.11 1.25 -1.26
CA PHE A 11 -2.44 1.73 -1.61
C PHE A 11 -3.25 2.10 -0.39
N THR A 12 -4.09 3.12 -0.53
CA THR A 12 -5.22 3.34 0.39
C THR A 12 -6.52 3.15 -0.39
N THR A 13 -7.48 2.42 0.17
CA THR A 13 -8.73 2.08 -0.53
C THR A 13 -9.89 2.10 0.46
N GLY A 14 -11.09 2.51 0.05
CA GLY A 14 -12.33 2.31 0.83
C GLY A 14 -13.15 1.11 0.36
N TYR A 15 -12.65 0.38 -0.64
CA TYR A 15 -13.20 -0.87 -1.13
C TYR A 15 -12.35 -2.03 -0.60
N ASP A 16 -12.95 -3.21 -0.53
CA ASP A 16 -12.24 -4.43 -0.18
C ASP A 16 -11.13 -4.77 -1.21
N GLY A 17 -10.25 -5.70 -0.84
CA GLY A 17 -9.07 -6.06 -1.64
C GLY A 17 -9.35 -6.71 -3.00
N SER A 18 -10.62 -7.00 -3.34
CA SER A 18 -10.99 -7.70 -4.58
C SER A 18 -10.81 -6.86 -5.84
N ILE A 19 -10.78 -5.53 -5.70
CA ILE A 19 -10.68 -4.60 -6.84
C ILE A 19 -9.27 -4.49 -7.43
N PHE A 20 -8.25 -5.06 -6.78
CA PHE A 20 -6.86 -4.91 -7.21
C PHE A 20 -6.47 -5.96 -8.24
N PRO A 21 -5.95 -5.54 -9.42
CA PRO A 21 -5.37 -6.46 -10.39
C PRO A 21 -4.25 -7.33 -9.78
N PRO A 22 -4.06 -8.58 -10.27
CA PRO A 22 -3.05 -9.51 -9.74
C PRO A 22 -1.63 -8.96 -9.66
N ARG A 23 -1.24 -8.05 -10.58
CA ARG A 23 0.06 -7.37 -10.57
C ARG A 23 0.34 -6.50 -9.33
N PHE A 24 -0.67 -6.29 -8.48
CA PHE A 24 -0.58 -5.57 -7.23
C PHE A 24 -0.91 -6.45 -6.01
N ALA A 25 -0.88 -7.78 -6.18
CA ALA A 25 -1.16 -8.73 -5.10
C ALA A 25 -0.25 -8.51 -3.89
N ASP A 26 1.04 -8.22 -4.13
CA ASP A 26 2.06 -8.10 -3.10
C ASP A 26 2.23 -6.65 -2.57
N ILE A 27 1.49 -5.69 -3.11
CA ILE A 27 1.58 -4.29 -2.65
C ILE A 27 0.77 -4.11 -1.38
N VAL A 28 1.38 -3.50 -0.36
CA VAL A 28 0.74 -3.23 0.93
C VAL A 28 -0.47 -2.31 0.77
N ARG A 29 -1.53 -2.61 1.53
CA ARG A 29 -2.82 -1.91 1.46
C ARG A 29 -3.26 -1.42 2.83
N CYS A 30 -3.83 -0.23 2.84
CA CYS A 30 -4.42 0.45 3.98
C CYS A 30 -5.90 0.69 3.69
N GLU A 31 -6.79 -0.16 4.20
CA GLU A 31 -8.24 -0.05 4.00
C GLU A 31 -8.84 1.04 4.89
N LYS A 32 -9.58 1.96 4.29
CA LYS A 32 -10.26 3.06 4.94
C LYS A 32 -11.47 2.50 5.72
N PRO A 33 -11.76 3.04 6.92
CA PRO A 33 -11.12 4.19 7.54
C PRO A 33 -9.73 3.87 8.12
N ILE A 34 -8.74 4.70 7.76
CA ILE A 34 -7.36 4.58 8.23
C ILE A 34 -6.95 5.79 9.07
N THR A 35 -6.06 5.55 10.02
CA THR A 35 -5.45 6.60 10.83
C THR A 35 -4.10 7.02 10.26
N VAL A 36 -3.68 8.26 10.55
CA VAL A 36 -2.34 8.76 10.18
C VAL A 36 -1.24 7.89 10.79
N ARG A 37 -1.38 7.48 12.05
CA ARG A 37 -0.45 6.55 12.71
C ARG A 37 -0.27 5.27 11.92
N ARG A 38 -1.37 4.68 11.41
CA ARG A 38 -1.26 3.44 10.63
C ARG A 38 -0.53 3.67 9.31
N VAL A 39 -0.75 4.80 8.67
CA VAL A 39 -0.03 5.16 7.43
C VAL A 39 1.47 5.32 7.71
N THR A 40 1.85 6.03 8.78
CA THR A 40 3.26 6.24 9.12
C THR A 40 3.98 4.93 9.45
N GLU A 41 3.36 4.01 10.19
CA GLU A 41 3.92 2.67 10.48
C GLU A 41 4.14 1.81 9.23
N VAL A 42 3.29 1.97 8.22
CA VAL A 42 3.43 1.22 6.96
C VAL A 42 4.51 1.84 6.10
N ILE A 43 4.56 3.18 6.01
CA ILE A 43 5.60 3.88 5.28
C ILE A 43 6.98 3.56 5.88
N ASP A 44 7.10 3.60 7.20
CA ASP A 44 8.34 3.25 7.90
C ASP A 44 8.83 1.84 7.54
N ARG A 45 7.92 0.85 7.57
CA ARG A 45 8.24 -0.52 7.14
C ARG A 45 8.61 -0.64 5.67
N LEU A 46 8.00 0.14 4.78
CA LEU A 46 8.27 0.07 3.33
C LEU A 46 9.62 0.68 2.93
N ILE A 47 10.10 1.66 3.68
CA ILE A 47 11.36 2.36 3.37
C ILE A 47 12.57 1.62 3.97
N HIS A 48 12.37 0.87 5.06
CA HIS A 48 13.43 0.13 5.76
C HIS A 48 13.44 -1.38 5.47
N ALA A 49 12.60 -1.88 4.55
CA ALA A 49 12.55 -3.27 4.12
C ALA A 49 13.62 -3.63 3.08
#